data_AF-A0A2N0NGE4-F1
#
_entry.id   AF-A0A2N0NGE4-F1
#
_cell.length_a   1.000
_cell.length_b   1.000
_cell.length_c   1.000
_cell.angle_alpha   90.00
_cell.angle_beta   90.00
_cell.angle_gamma   90.00
#
_symmetry.space_group_name_H-M   'P 1'
#
loop_
_entity.id
_entity.type
_entity.pdbx_description
1 polymer ?
#
loop_
_entity_poly.entity_id
_entity_poly.type
_entity_poly.pdbx_seq_one_letter_code
_entity_poly.pdbx_strand_id
1 'polypeptide(L)'
;GEFSKILIDELKLLFLRVRNPSDNLLEVLLKTIDPTINPDQLKDYINICRGKFSDFRYNYKSIIVKKAQDLEIHFRSIGLEEFENLLDKIITEDYCRQILATHISCVHKESFENDKVSLNKLFDFVKKSLLIGIKSFFIPIDVKGELKKMDNCTSSIKLQSRYHTNIVYNMDL
;
A
#
# COMPACT_ATOMS: atom_id res chain seq x y z
N GLY A 1 -22.04 9.30 3.91
CA GLY A 1 -22.05 10.67 3.37
C GLY A 1 -20.89 10.85 2.40
N GLU A 2 -20.80 12.03 1.79
CA GLU A 2 -19.70 12.43 0.89
C GLU A 2 -18.34 12.39 1.61
N PHE A 3 -18.29 12.88 2.86
CA PHE A 3 -17.12 12.78 3.75
C PHE A 3 -16.55 11.37 3.84
N SER A 4 -17.39 10.37 4.12
CA SER A 4 -16.95 8.98 4.28
C SER A 4 -16.36 8.38 2.99
N LYS A 5 -16.84 8.84 1.81
CA LYS A 5 -16.31 8.38 0.52
C LYS A 5 -14.93 8.99 0.26
N ILE A 6 -14.80 10.30 0.43
CA ILE A 6 -13.52 11.02 0.29
C ILE A 6 -12.48 10.44 1.25
N LEU A 7 -12.86 10.25 2.52
CA LEU A 7 -11.97 9.69 3.53
C LEU A 7 -11.43 8.31 3.13
N ILE A 8 -12.28 7.40 2.65
CA ILE A 8 -11.80 6.05 2.28
C ILE A 8 -10.85 6.09 1.09
N ASP A 9 -11.11 6.94 0.09
CA ASP A 9 -10.22 7.09 -1.06
C ASP A 9 -8.87 7.68 -0.65
N GLU A 10 -8.86 8.73 0.17
CA GLU A 10 -7.62 9.32 0.70
C GLU A 10 -6.87 8.33 1.59
N LEU A 11 -7.54 7.55 2.45
CA LEU A 11 -6.86 6.52 3.26
C LEU A 11 -6.20 5.45 2.38
N LYS A 12 -6.80 5.09 1.24
CA LYS A 12 -6.19 4.16 0.28
C LYS A 12 -4.98 4.78 -0.43
N LEU A 13 -5.05 6.06 -0.81
CA LEU A 13 -3.90 6.79 -1.35
C LEU A 13 -2.78 6.88 -0.31
N LEU A 14 -3.13 7.16 0.95
CA LEU A 14 -2.17 7.23 2.04
C LEU A 14 -1.50 5.88 2.26
N PHE A 15 -2.25 4.77 2.18
CA PHE A 15 -1.70 3.42 2.29
C PHE A 15 -0.63 3.11 1.24
N LEU A 16 -0.76 3.64 0.02
CA LEU A 16 0.30 3.50 -1.01
C LEU A 16 1.60 4.20 -0.62
N ARG A 17 1.55 5.24 0.23
CA ARG A 17 2.72 5.98 0.73
C ARG A 17 3.23 5.46 2.07
N VAL A 18 2.35 5.13 3.01
CA VAL A 18 2.67 4.72 4.39
C VAL A 18 1.60 3.78 4.93
N ARG A 19 1.99 2.61 5.44
CA ARG A 19 1.04 1.60 5.94
C ARG A 19 0.85 1.67 7.46
N ASN A 20 1.72 2.37 8.17
CA ASN A 20 1.60 2.63 9.60
C ASN A 20 1.64 4.15 9.88
N PRO A 21 0.63 4.92 9.42
CA PRO A 21 0.58 6.35 9.69
C PRO A 21 0.50 6.63 11.19
N SER A 22 1.13 7.72 11.63
CA SER A 22 0.98 8.23 12.99
C SER A 22 -0.40 8.87 13.20
N ASP A 23 -0.83 8.99 14.45
CA ASP A 23 -2.10 9.67 14.75
C ASP A 23 -2.09 11.13 14.31
N ASN A 24 -0.95 11.81 14.46
CA ASN A 24 -0.78 13.19 13.99
C ASN A 24 -1.03 13.30 12.48
N LEU A 25 -0.53 12.34 11.71
CA LEU A 25 -0.74 12.31 10.26
C LEU A 25 -2.22 12.06 9.90
N LEU A 26 -2.89 11.17 10.63
CA LEU A 26 -4.32 10.92 10.47
C LEU A 26 -5.16 12.14 10.88
N GLU A 27 -4.78 12.84 11.93
CA GLU A 27 -5.41 14.09 12.36
C GLU A 27 -5.30 15.18 11.28
N VAL A 28 -4.11 15.38 10.71
CA VAL A 28 -3.90 16.33 9.61
C VAL A 28 -4.78 15.97 8.42
N LEU A 29 -4.85 14.69 8.03
CA LEU A 29 -5.72 14.22 6.96
C LEU A 29 -7.20 14.56 7.25
N LEU A 30 -7.69 14.20 8.44
CA LEU A 30 -9.09 14.39 8.83
C LEU A 30 -9.48 15.88 8.85
N LYS A 31 -8.65 16.73 9.44
CA LYS A 31 -8.88 18.19 9.47
C LYS A 31 -8.77 18.84 8.10
N THR A 32 -8.00 18.26 7.18
CA THR A 32 -7.94 18.75 5.80
C THR A 32 -9.20 18.39 5.02
N ILE A 33 -9.80 17.22 5.27
CA ILE A 33 -11.07 16.82 4.66
C ILE A 33 -12.23 17.63 5.24
N ASP A 34 -12.28 17.78 6.57
CA ASP A 34 -13.32 18.54 7.26
C ASP A 34 -12.72 19.32 8.46
N PRO A 35 -12.49 20.64 8.29
CA PRO A 35 -11.96 21.49 9.34
C PRO A 35 -12.89 21.67 10.54
N THR A 36 -14.16 21.28 10.42
CA THR A 36 -15.18 21.50 11.46
C THR A 36 -15.26 20.36 12.48
N ILE A 37 -14.52 19.26 12.26
CA ILE A 37 -14.43 18.13 13.17
C ILE A 37 -13.97 18.62 14.56
N ASN A 38 -14.82 18.40 15.55
CA ASN A 38 -14.49 18.72 16.93
C ASN A 38 -13.56 17.67 17.58
N PRO A 39 -12.91 17.96 18.72
CA PRO A 39 -11.92 17.06 19.32
C PRO A 39 -12.45 15.66 19.69
N ASP A 40 -13.72 15.52 20.05
CA ASP A 40 -14.30 14.23 20.42
C ASP A 40 -14.57 13.38 19.17
N GLN A 41 -15.16 13.98 18.14
CA GLN A 41 -15.32 13.35 16.82
C GLN A 41 -13.97 12.96 16.22
N LEU A 42 -12.94 13.79 16.39
CA LEU A 42 -11.60 13.52 15.88
C LEU A 42 -11.02 12.21 16.43
N LYS A 43 -11.16 11.97 17.73
CA LYS A 43 -10.70 10.72 18.37
C LYS A 43 -11.41 9.50 17.79
N ASP A 44 -12.71 9.60 17.59
CA ASP A 44 -13.50 8.51 16.98
C ASP A 44 -13.07 8.25 15.54
N TYR A 45 -12.86 9.30 14.74
CA TYR A 45 -12.38 9.15 13.38
C TYR A 45 -10.95 8.60 13.28
N ILE A 46 -10.05 8.98 14.20
CA ILE A 46 -8.71 8.38 14.26
C ILE A 46 -8.82 6.88 14.53
N ASN A 47 -9.70 6.44 15.43
CA ASN A 47 -9.93 5.02 15.69
C ASN A 47 -10.50 4.29 14.46
N ILE A 48 -11.44 4.91 13.75
CA ILE A 48 -11.96 4.38 12.47
C ILE A 48 -10.82 4.23 11.45
N CYS A 49 -9.98 5.25 11.30
CA CYS A 49 -8.85 5.23 10.37
C CYS A 49 -7.85 4.11 10.73
N ARG A 50 -7.51 3.94 12.02
CA ARG A 50 -6.65 2.85 12.51
C ARG A 50 -7.24 1.48 12.17
N GLY A 51 -8.56 1.31 12.34
CA GLY A 51 -9.29 0.12 11.93
C GLY A 51 -9.11 -0.17 10.43
N LYS A 52 -9.34 0.83 9.58
CA LYS A 52 -9.14 0.71 8.12
C LYS A 52 -7.72 0.36 7.73
N PHE A 53 -6.71 0.98 8.34
CA PHE A 53 -5.32 0.63 8.10
C PHE A 53 -4.98 -0.79 8.57
N SER A 54 -5.62 -1.27 9.63
CA SER A 54 -5.50 -2.67 10.06
C SER A 54 -6.06 -3.62 8.99
N ASP A 55 -7.24 -3.33 8.46
CA ASP A 55 -7.88 -4.10 7.38
C ASP A 55 -7.01 -4.10 6.11
N PHE A 56 -6.50 -2.94 5.70
CA PHE A 56 -5.66 -2.81 4.51
C PHE A 56 -4.37 -3.63 4.64
N ARG A 57 -3.69 -3.57 5.80
CA ARG A 57 -2.50 -4.38 6.06
C ARG A 57 -2.80 -5.87 6.06
N TYR A 58 -3.91 -6.28 6.67
CA TYR A 58 -4.32 -7.68 6.70
C TYR A 58 -4.61 -8.21 5.28
N ASN A 59 -5.40 -7.47 4.51
CA ASN A 59 -5.75 -7.83 3.13
C ASN A 59 -4.52 -7.86 2.23
N TYR A 60 -3.64 -6.85 2.32
CA TYR A 60 -2.40 -6.81 1.55
C TYR A 60 -1.50 -8.00 1.89
N LYS A 61 -1.28 -8.29 3.18
CA LYS A 61 -0.52 -9.48 3.60
C LYS A 61 -1.12 -10.76 3.01
N SER A 62 -2.44 -10.92 3.10
CA SER A 62 -3.14 -12.11 2.59
C SER A 62 -2.93 -12.28 1.08
N ILE A 63 -3.04 -11.19 0.31
CA ILE A 63 -2.75 -11.18 -1.13
C ILE A 63 -1.30 -11.58 -1.39
N ILE A 64 -0.35 -10.99 -0.67
CA ILE A 64 1.09 -11.30 -0.83
C ILE A 64 1.39 -12.76 -0.55
N VAL A 65 0.89 -13.31 0.56
CA VAL A 65 1.11 -14.73 0.93
C VAL A 65 0.49 -15.65 -0.11
N LYS A 66 -0.74 -15.37 -0.56
CA LYS A 66 -1.40 -16.17 -1.59
C LYS A 66 -0.63 -16.15 -2.91
N LYS A 67 -0.26 -14.97 -3.40
CA LYS A 67 0.52 -14.83 -4.64
C LYS A 67 1.92 -15.45 -4.52
N ALA A 68 2.54 -15.37 -3.35
CA ALA A 68 3.82 -16.03 -3.07
C ALA A 68 3.67 -17.56 -3.09
N GLN A 69 2.59 -18.09 -2.52
CA GLN A 69 2.30 -19.52 -2.53
C GLN A 69 2.04 -20.04 -3.95
N ASP A 70 1.28 -19.30 -4.76
CA ASP A 70 1.02 -19.66 -6.16
C ASP A 70 2.35 -19.75 -6.95
N LEU A 71 3.28 -18.83 -6.68
CA LEU A 71 4.62 -18.84 -7.29
C LEU A 71 5.50 -19.98 -6.76
N GLU A 72 5.51 -20.24 -5.45
CA GLU A 72 6.25 -21.38 -4.88
C GLU A 72 5.80 -22.69 -5.51
N ILE A 73 4.49 -22.91 -5.64
CA ILE A 73 3.95 -24.13 -6.26
C ILE A 73 4.40 -24.26 -7.72
N HIS A 74 4.36 -23.15 -8.48
CA HIS A 74 4.73 -23.14 -9.89
C HIS A 74 6.24 -23.39 -10.10
N PHE A 75 7.07 -22.95 -9.15
CA PHE A 75 8.53 -23.00 -9.22
C PHE A 75 9.14 -23.94 -8.14
N ARG A 76 8.39 -24.94 -7.68
CA ARG A 76 8.77 -25.80 -6.54
C ARG A 76 10.11 -26.53 -6.70
N SER A 77 10.58 -26.70 -7.93
CA SER A 77 11.83 -27.41 -8.25
C SER A 77 13.10 -26.55 -8.18
N ILE A 78 12.98 -25.22 -7.99
CA ILE A 78 14.15 -24.32 -7.94
C ILE A 78 14.43 -23.83 -6.52
N GLY A 79 15.71 -23.61 -6.22
CA GLY A 79 16.14 -23.06 -4.93
C GLY A 79 15.79 -21.59 -4.76
N LEU A 80 15.82 -21.08 -3.52
CA LEU A 80 15.50 -19.68 -3.22
C LEU A 80 16.38 -18.68 -4.01
N GLU A 81 17.69 -18.94 -4.13
CA GLU A 81 18.61 -18.07 -4.87
C GLU A 81 18.27 -18.00 -6.37
N GLU A 82 17.96 -19.14 -6.98
CA GLU A 82 17.53 -19.20 -8.38
C GLU A 82 16.19 -18.47 -8.57
N PHE A 83 15.28 -18.61 -7.62
CA PHE A 83 13.99 -17.92 -7.63
C PHE A 83 14.17 -16.39 -7.54
N GLU A 84 15.04 -15.90 -6.65
CA GLU A 84 15.37 -14.47 -6.52
C GLU A 84 15.85 -13.88 -7.85
N ASN A 85 16.68 -14.62 -8.59
CA ASN A 85 17.20 -14.21 -9.90
C ASN A 85 16.13 -14.15 -11.01
N LEU A 86 14.99 -14.83 -10.83
CA LEU A 86 13.88 -14.84 -11.80
C LEU A 86 12.80 -13.80 -11.49
N LEU A 87 12.83 -13.19 -10.30
CA LEU A 87 11.76 -12.30 -9.83
C LEU A 87 11.44 -11.16 -10.78
N ASP A 88 12.46 -10.53 -11.36
CA ASP A 88 12.27 -9.41 -12.29
C ASP A 88 11.62 -9.83 -13.62
N LYS A 89 11.73 -11.12 -13.98
CA LYS A 89 11.09 -11.67 -15.18
C LYS A 89 9.65 -12.09 -14.92
N ILE A 90 9.36 -12.53 -13.69
CA ILE A 90 8.04 -13.06 -13.28
C ILE A 90 7.11 -11.92 -12.85
N ILE A 91 7.61 -11.00 -12.02
CA ILE A 91 6.81 -9.91 -11.45
C ILE A 91 6.79 -8.74 -12.44
N THR A 92 5.79 -8.76 -13.31
CA THR A 92 5.53 -7.69 -14.28
C THR A 92 4.80 -6.51 -13.63
N GLU A 93 4.76 -5.39 -14.34
CA GLU A 93 3.95 -4.23 -13.97
C GLU A 93 2.46 -4.59 -13.80
N ASP A 94 1.89 -5.40 -14.71
CA ASP A 94 0.50 -5.83 -14.61
C ASP A 94 0.24 -6.65 -13.34
N TYR A 95 1.18 -7.54 -12.98
CA TYR A 95 1.12 -8.30 -11.74
C TYR A 95 1.08 -7.39 -10.50
N CYS A 96 1.92 -6.36 -10.48
CA CYS A 96 1.92 -5.34 -9.42
C CYS A 96 0.60 -4.57 -9.37
N ARG A 97 0.04 -4.18 -10.54
CA ARG A 97 -1.24 -3.48 -10.64
C ARG A 97 -2.39 -4.32 -10.10
N GLN A 98 -2.41 -5.63 -10.36
CA GLN A 98 -3.41 -6.54 -9.82
C GLN A 98 -3.37 -6.60 -8.28
N ILE A 99 -2.16 -6.66 -7.69
CA ILE A 99 -1.98 -6.68 -6.23
C ILE A 99 -2.48 -5.39 -5.57
N LEU A 100 -2.23 -4.24 -6.22
CA LEU A 100 -2.59 -2.92 -5.70
C LEU A 100 -3.93 -2.38 -6.23
N ALA A 101 -4.70 -3.19 -6.97
CA ALA A 101 -5.86 -2.74 -7.75
C ALA A 101 -6.87 -1.91 -6.94
N THR A 102 -7.15 -2.35 -5.70
CA THR A 102 -8.12 -1.70 -4.81
C THR A 102 -7.69 -0.30 -4.36
N HIS A 103 -6.39 -0.02 -4.38
CA HIS A 103 -5.81 1.27 -3.98
C HIS A 103 -5.51 2.14 -5.20
N ILE A 104 -4.95 1.57 -6.28
CA ILE A 104 -4.68 2.28 -7.54
C ILE A 104 -5.98 2.79 -8.18
N SER A 105 -7.12 2.12 -7.97
CA SER A 105 -8.43 2.61 -8.44
C SER A 105 -8.86 3.97 -7.88
N CYS A 106 -8.18 4.48 -6.84
CA CYS A 106 -8.38 5.82 -6.27
C CYS A 106 -7.42 6.88 -6.86
N VAL A 107 -6.49 6.48 -7.73
CA VAL A 107 -5.50 7.36 -8.37
C VAL A 107 -6.04 7.88 -9.70
N HIS A 108 -5.73 9.12 -10.05
CA HIS A 108 -6.00 9.65 -11.39
C HIS A 108 -5.18 8.90 -12.44
N LYS A 109 -5.86 8.20 -13.35
CA LYS A 109 -5.26 7.22 -14.28
C LYS A 109 -4.14 7.83 -15.13
N GLU A 110 -4.42 8.91 -15.83
CA GLU A 110 -3.45 9.51 -16.77
C GLU A 110 -2.23 10.09 -16.03
N SER A 111 -2.44 10.70 -14.86
CA SER A 111 -1.32 11.18 -14.03
C SER A 111 -0.46 10.01 -13.56
N PHE A 112 -1.08 8.91 -13.16
CA PHE A 112 -0.37 7.74 -12.69
C PHE A 112 0.45 7.06 -13.79
N GLU A 113 -0.10 6.92 -14.99
CA GLU A 113 0.57 6.27 -16.13
C GLU A 113 1.81 7.05 -16.60
N ASN A 114 1.79 8.38 -16.42
CA ASN A 114 2.87 9.29 -16.77
C ASN A 114 3.93 9.44 -15.67
N ASP A 115 3.61 9.15 -14.40
CA ASP A 115 4.57 9.21 -13.28
C ASP A 115 5.38 7.91 -13.14
N LYS A 116 6.40 7.76 -13.99
CA LYS A 116 7.29 6.59 -13.98
C LYS A 116 8.06 6.43 -12.67
N VAL A 117 8.34 7.52 -11.95
CA VAL A 117 9.09 7.46 -10.69
C VAL A 117 8.24 6.82 -9.60
N SER A 118 7.00 7.29 -9.41
CA SER A 118 6.08 6.69 -8.44
C SER A 118 5.69 5.26 -8.82
N LEU A 119 5.46 4.99 -10.12
CA LEU A 119 5.20 3.63 -10.61
C LEU A 119 6.32 2.67 -10.24
N ASN A 120 7.58 3.01 -10.55
CA ASN A 120 8.72 2.15 -10.24
C ASN A 120 8.86 1.90 -8.73
N LYS A 121 8.67 2.92 -7.89
CA LYS A 121 8.70 2.75 -6.43
C LYS A 121 7.60 1.82 -5.91
N LEU A 122 6.38 1.92 -6.45
CA LEU A 122 5.30 0.98 -6.10
C LEU A 122 5.62 -0.45 -6.55
N PHE A 123 6.21 -0.61 -7.73
CA PHE A 123 6.56 -1.93 -8.25
C PHE A 123 7.71 -2.57 -7.46
N ASP A 124 8.74 -1.80 -7.12
CA ASP A 124 9.81 -2.24 -6.24
C ASP A 124 9.27 -2.64 -4.85
N PHE A 125 8.31 -1.87 -4.32
CA PHE A 125 7.62 -2.22 -3.08
C PHE A 125 6.88 -3.55 -3.19
N VAL A 126 6.13 -3.79 -4.26
CA VAL A 126 5.41 -5.07 -4.47
C VAL A 126 6.39 -6.23 -4.64
N LYS A 127 7.46 -6.05 -5.43
CA LYS A 127 8.51 -7.06 -5.63
C LYS A 127 9.16 -7.48 -4.31
N LYS A 128 9.57 -6.50 -3.50
CA LYS A 128 10.13 -6.76 -2.16
C LYS A 128 9.12 -7.42 -1.24
N SER A 129 7.84 -7.03 -1.31
CA SER A 129 6.77 -7.65 -0.52
C SER A 129 6.57 -9.12 -0.88
N LEU A 130 6.55 -9.43 -2.17
CA LEU A 130 6.45 -10.81 -2.66
C LEU A 130 7.66 -11.64 -2.25
N LEU A 131 8.87 -11.08 -2.35
CA LEU A 131 10.09 -11.76 -1.90
C LEU A 131 10.01 -12.13 -0.41
N ILE A 132 9.49 -11.25 0.45
CA ILE A 132 9.23 -11.57 1.87
C ILE A 132 8.26 -12.75 1.99
N GLY A 133 7.16 -12.73 1.22
CA GLY A 133 6.19 -13.83 1.18
C GLY A 133 6.81 -15.16 0.75
N ILE A 134 7.60 -15.15 -0.32
CA ILE A 134 8.27 -16.35 -0.85
C ILE A 134 9.27 -16.89 0.18
N LYS A 135 10.15 -16.03 0.72
CA LYS A 135 11.14 -16.42 1.73
C LYS A 135 10.51 -17.12 2.93
N SER A 136 9.29 -16.75 3.32
CA SER A 136 8.59 -17.36 4.45
C SER A 136 8.28 -18.85 4.30
N PHE A 137 8.33 -19.39 3.07
CA PHE A 137 8.20 -20.84 2.81
C PHE A 137 9.53 -21.59 2.92
N PHE A 138 10.67 -20.89 2.86
CA PHE A 138 12.01 -21.49 2.93
C PHE A 138 12.63 -21.31 4.31
N ILE A 139 12.36 -20.18 4.97
CA ILE A 139 12.92 -19.83 6.28
C ILE A 139 11.86 -19.20 7.20
N PRO A 140 11.95 -19.39 8.53
CA PRO A 140 11.02 -18.77 9.47
C PRO A 140 11.14 -17.23 9.46
N ILE A 141 10.14 -16.55 8.90
CA ILE A 141 10.06 -15.08 8.86
C ILE A 141 8.67 -14.62 9.33
N ASP A 142 8.63 -13.58 10.16
CA ASP A 142 7.39 -12.84 10.41
C ASP A 142 7.07 -11.91 9.24
N VAL A 143 6.32 -12.43 8.26
CA VAL A 143 5.86 -11.66 7.09
C VAL A 143 5.15 -10.37 7.51
N LYS A 144 4.37 -10.39 8.60
CA LYS A 144 3.65 -9.19 9.06
C LYS A 144 4.62 -8.12 9.55
N GLY A 145 5.61 -8.52 10.33
CA GLY A 145 6.68 -7.65 10.84
C GLY A 145 7.51 -7.04 9.71
N GLU A 146 7.92 -7.85 8.73
CA GLU A 146 8.74 -7.38 7.60
C GLU A 146 7.99 -6.41 6.68
N LEU A 147 6.74 -6.72 6.31
CA LEU A 147 5.94 -5.82 5.47
C LEU A 147 5.71 -4.44 6.14
N LYS A 148 5.63 -4.39 7.48
CA LYS A 148 5.49 -3.13 8.22
C LYS A 148 6.71 -2.22 8.12
N LYS A 149 7.92 -2.77 8.00
CA LYS A 149 9.17 -1.99 7.93
C LYS A 149 9.34 -1.26 6.61
N MET A 150 8.50 -1.55 5.62
CA MET A 150 8.70 -1.07 4.26
C MET A 150 8.24 0.37 4.03
N ASP A 151 7.69 1.08 5.02
CA ASP A 151 7.04 2.39 4.83
C ASP A 151 7.95 3.39 4.09
N ASN A 152 9.25 3.38 4.41
CA ASN A 152 10.28 4.20 3.76
C ASN A 152 10.44 3.95 2.25
N CYS A 153 9.98 2.81 1.73
CA CYS A 153 10.07 2.51 0.30
C CYS A 153 9.17 3.41 -0.55
N THR A 154 8.07 3.92 0.01
CA THR A 154 7.04 4.61 -0.77
C THR A 154 6.57 5.94 -0.18
N SER A 155 7.13 6.40 0.95
CA SER A 155 6.75 7.68 1.58
C SER A 155 6.87 8.89 0.63
N SER A 156 7.85 8.85 -0.27
CA SER A 156 8.12 9.91 -1.27
C SER A 156 7.24 9.85 -2.53
N ILE A 157 6.34 8.86 -2.65
CA ILE A 157 5.44 8.73 -3.78
C ILE A 157 4.37 9.83 -3.72
N LYS A 158 4.05 10.45 -4.86
CA LYS A 158 3.08 11.54 -4.98
C LYS A 158 2.00 11.14 -5.99
N LEU A 159 0.88 10.61 -5.52
CA LEU A 159 -0.21 10.12 -6.37
C LEU A 159 -1.39 11.08 -6.35
N GLN A 160 -1.78 11.54 -7.52
CA GLN A 160 -2.92 12.42 -7.67
C GLN A 160 -4.22 11.64 -7.45
N SER A 161 -5.15 12.20 -6.66
CA SER A 161 -6.45 11.57 -6.41
C SER A 161 -7.30 11.58 -7.68
N ARG A 162 -8.09 10.51 -7.89
CA ARG A 162 -9.05 10.42 -9.02
C ARG A 162 -10.08 11.54 -9.05
N TYR A 163 -10.34 12.18 -7.90
CA TYR A 163 -11.25 13.30 -7.77
C TYR A 163 -10.52 14.64 -7.62
N HIS A 164 -9.21 14.67 -7.86
CA HIS A 164 -8.33 15.84 -7.73
C HIS A 164 -8.39 16.56 -6.37
N THR A 165 -8.88 15.90 -5.33
CA THR A 165 -8.84 16.37 -3.94
C THR A 165 -7.40 16.61 -3.48
N ASN A 166 -6.47 15.74 -3.89
CA ASN A 166 -5.02 15.87 -3.72
C ASN A 166 -4.59 16.14 -2.27
N ILE A 167 -5.37 15.67 -1.30
CA ILE A 167 -5.08 15.88 0.12
C ILE A 167 -3.82 15.10 0.46
N VAL A 168 -3.83 13.78 0.29
CA VAL A 168 -2.65 12.95 0.52
C VAL A 168 -1.49 13.33 -0.40
N TYR A 169 -1.73 13.77 -1.63
CA TYR A 169 -0.67 14.25 -2.52
C TYR A 169 0.12 15.42 -1.89
N ASN A 170 -0.57 16.36 -1.25
CA ASN A 170 0.04 17.55 -0.65
C ASN A 170 0.60 17.31 0.76
N MET A 171 0.37 16.15 1.37
CA MET A 171 0.92 15.84 2.70
C MET A 171 2.43 15.57 2.65
N ASP A 172 3.15 16.11 3.63
CA ASP A 172 4.54 15.78 3.91
C ASP A 172 4.61 14.57 4.87
N LEU A 173 5.44 13.59 4.52
CA LEU A 173 5.60 12.31 5.22
C LEU A 173 7.04 12.12 5.69
#